data_AF-A0A438B918-F1
#
_entry.id   AF-A0A438B918-F1
#
_cell.length_a   1.000
_cell.length_b   1.000
_cell.length_c   1.000
_cell.angle_alpha   90.00
_cell.angle_beta   90.00
_cell.angle_gamma   90.00
#
_symmetry.space_group_name_H-M   'P 1'
#
loop_
_entity.id
_entity.type
_entity.pdbx_description
1 polymer ?
#
loop_
_entity_poly.entity_id
_entity_poly.type
_entity_poly.pdbx_seq_one_letter_code
_entity_poly.pdbx_strand_id
1 'polypeptide(L)'
;MLSPMDDFPVHQIAEPIRHVGTSDRNFYDRYYFNCHPGLDHDGQPLFLIVGLGQYPNLGVTDGFAVLRRGDDHIVTRASKALGSDRMDVTVGPLRIEVLEGLHRLRVVLEPTAEAPDLSFDLVFESDVPAALEARHFHRQLERVTFDTQRFVQTGRWSGTLTVDGETIPVTPDTWRGNRDRSWGVRPVGEAEPPGRRADPALAAEQNFFWIYTIMQFDDFSIVAIMQEDRHGRRIIEDATRVWTDRSREPEWLGRPEHDLTFVPGTREVDRATLEFHRPGGYGKPDEILTVTCEPVLPHYLGVGTGYGLEQDWRHGMWQGELVVQGLREKVADIEPWKKLFCPVDNLARFTLTENGDTHVGSGLFEVGIIGPCDRYGFTGAADVAP
;
A
#
# COMPACT_ATOMS: atom_id res chain seq x y z
N MET A 1 -22.81 16.20 -16.14
CA MET A 1 -24.02 15.46 -15.71
C MET A 1 -23.91 15.25 -14.21
N LEU A 2 -24.98 15.49 -13.47
CA LEU A 2 -25.04 15.27 -12.02
C LEU A 2 -24.95 13.78 -11.70
N SER A 3 -24.57 13.47 -10.46
CA SER A 3 -24.56 12.16 -9.81
C SER A 3 -25.39 12.23 -8.52
N PRO A 4 -25.74 11.08 -7.92
CA PRO A 4 -26.53 11.08 -6.67
C PRO A 4 -25.90 11.87 -5.52
N MET A 5 -24.56 11.93 -5.45
CA MET A 5 -23.85 12.70 -4.43
C MET A 5 -24.00 14.22 -4.58
N ASP A 6 -24.46 14.71 -5.74
CA ASP A 6 -24.71 16.13 -5.95
C ASP A 6 -25.96 16.65 -5.23
N ASP A 7 -26.81 15.77 -4.69
CA ASP A 7 -27.96 16.16 -3.86
C ASP A 7 -27.55 16.45 -2.41
N PHE A 8 -26.34 16.04 -2.02
CA PHE A 8 -25.77 16.29 -0.70
C PHE A 8 -24.88 17.54 -0.75
N PRO A 9 -24.86 18.39 0.30
CA PRO A 9 -24.04 19.61 0.34
C PRO A 9 -22.58 19.30 0.65
N VAL A 10 -21.94 18.48 -0.18
CA VAL A 10 -20.59 17.90 0.03
C VAL A 10 -19.62 18.23 -1.11
N HIS A 11 -19.98 19.11 -2.03
CA HIS A 11 -19.11 19.62 -3.09
C HIS A 11 -17.90 20.36 -2.50
N GLN A 12 -16.71 20.08 -3.02
CA GLN A 12 -15.46 20.72 -2.56
C GLN A 12 -15.10 21.97 -3.36
N ILE A 13 -15.69 22.13 -4.54
CA ILE A 13 -15.46 23.21 -5.51
C ILE A 13 -16.80 23.50 -6.22
N ALA A 14 -16.86 24.56 -7.04
CA ALA A 14 -18.03 24.90 -7.84
C ALA A 14 -18.20 23.99 -9.09
N GLU A 15 -18.10 22.67 -8.91
CA GLU A 15 -18.28 21.63 -9.92
C GLU A 15 -19.07 20.45 -9.35
N PRO A 16 -19.77 19.65 -10.18
CA PRO A 16 -20.35 18.38 -9.77
C PRO A 16 -19.31 17.45 -9.15
N ILE A 17 -19.71 16.61 -8.20
CA ILE A 17 -18.83 15.73 -7.39
C ILE A 17 -17.97 14.76 -8.21
N ARG A 18 -18.33 14.54 -9.49
CA ARG A 18 -17.55 13.75 -10.44
C ARG A 18 -16.26 14.40 -10.90
N HIS A 19 -16.15 15.72 -10.76
CA HIS A 19 -14.97 16.50 -11.13
C HIS A 19 -14.12 16.78 -9.90
N VAL A 20 -12.82 16.83 -10.12
CA VAL A 20 -11.82 17.09 -9.09
C VAL A 20 -11.29 18.51 -9.25
N GLY A 21 -10.78 19.10 -8.18
CA GLY A 21 -10.35 20.52 -8.17
C GLY A 21 -9.18 20.85 -9.10
N THR A 22 -8.48 19.83 -9.60
CA THR A 22 -7.35 19.98 -10.52
C THR A 22 -7.62 19.27 -11.83
N SER A 23 -7.20 19.84 -12.94
CA SER A 23 -7.19 19.17 -14.26
C SER A 23 -5.96 18.29 -14.47
N ASP A 24 -5.10 18.14 -13.47
CA ASP A 24 -3.93 17.26 -13.56
C ASP A 24 -4.39 15.82 -13.83
N ARG A 25 -3.96 15.27 -14.97
CA ARG A 25 -4.28 13.89 -15.39
C ARG A 25 -3.89 12.84 -14.35
N ASN A 26 -2.95 13.16 -13.48
CA ASN A 26 -2.41 12.28 -12.47
C ASN A 26 -3.26 12.25 -11.18
N PHE A 27 -4.42 12.93 -11.15
CA PHE A 27 -5.31 12.85 -10.00
C PHE A 27 -5.91 11.45 -9.85
N TYR A 28 -5.87 10.90 -8.64
CA TYR A 28 -6.44 9.61 -8.29
C TYR A 28 -7.14 9.65 -6.92
N ASP A 29 -8.03 8.69 -6.69
CA ASP A 29 -8.62 8.36 -5.40
C ASP A 29 -8.69 6.83 -5.30
N ARG A 30 -8.04 6.24 -4.30
CA ARG A 30 -7.78 4.81 -4.30
C ARG A 30 -7.89 4.19 -2.91
N TYR A 31 -8.43 2.97 -2.93
CA TYR A 31 -8.43 2.03 -1.82
C TYR A 31 -7.26 1.06 -1.93
N TYR A 32 -6.70 0.72 -0.78
CA TYR A 32 -5.80 -0.42 -0.59
C TYR A 32 -6.24 -1.18 0.66
N PHE A 33 -6.16 -2.50 0.60
CA PHE A 33 -6.43 -3.41 1.69
C PHE A 33 -5.40 -4.52 1.68
N ASN A 34 -5.05 -5.03 2.85
CA ASN A 34 -4.44 -6.34 2.96
C ASN A 34 -5.11 -7.18 4.05
N CYS A 35 -4.93 -8.50 3.94
CA CYS A 35 -5.63 -9.49 4.73
C CYS A 35 -4.76 -10.75 4.88
N HIS A 36 -4.55 -11.19 6.12
CA HIS A 36 -3.78 -12.40 6.44
C HIS A 36 -4.34 -13.09 7.70
N PRO A 37 -4.16 -14.41 7.85
CA PRO A 37 -4.71 -15.20 8.96
C PRO A 37 -3.93 -15.06 10.29
N GLY A 38 -3.05 -14.06 10.40
CA GLY A 38 -2.07 -13.94 11.49
C GLY A 38 -0.79 -14.76 11.25
N LEU A 39 0.18 -14.61 12.15
CA LEU A 39 1.51 -15.25 12.04
C LEU A 39 1.54 -16.68 12.57
N ASP A 40 0.64 -17.00 13.50
CA ASP A 40 0.56 -18.30 14.16
C ASP A 40 -0.51 -19.19 13.49
N HIS A 41 -0.77 -18.95 12.20
CA HIS A 41 -1.70 -19.74 11.41
C HIS A 41 -1.12 -21.13 11.13
N ASP A 42 -1.84 -22.18 11.53
CA ASP A 42 -1.43 -23.59 11.35
C ASP A 42 -1.44 -24.05 9.87
N GLY A 43 -1.96 -23.25 8.96
CA GLY A 43 -1.98 -23.52 7.52
C GLY A 43 -0.82 -22.88 6.76
N GLN A 44 -0.87 -22.99 5.42
CA GLN A 44 0.12 -22.35 4.57
C GLN A 44 0.00 -20.81 4.71
N PRO A 45 1.11 -20.09 4.98
CA PRO A 45 1.08 -18.63 5.04
C PRO A 45 0.49 -18.04 3.77
N LEU A 46 -0.42 -17.10 3.95
CA LEU A 46 -1.05 -16.38 2.86
C LEU A 46 -1.18 -14.89 3.18
N PHE A 47 -1.11 -14.07 2.15
CA PHE A 47 -1.27 -12.64 2.23
C PHE A 47 -2.02 -12.14 1.00
N LEU A 48 -3.25 -11.67 1.21
CA LEU A 48 -4.10 -11.10 0.18
C LEU A 48 -3.96 -9.58 0.21
N ILE A 49 -3.77 -8.97 -0.97
CA ILE A 49 -3.79 -7.52 -1.15
C ILE A 49 -4.85 -7.17 -2.19
N VAL A 50 -5.64 -6.14 -1.93
CA VAL A 50 -6.70 -5.68 -2.82
C VAL A 50 -6.57 -4.18 -3.00
N GLY A 51 -6.72 -3.70 -4.23
CA GLY A 51 -6.76 -2.28 -4.55
C GLY A 51 -7.84 -1.94 -5.54
N LEU A 52 -8.41 -0.74 -5.44
CA LEU A 52 -9.37 -0.21 -6.40
C LEU A 52 -9.21 1.31 -6.49
N GLY A 53 -8.93 1.81 -7.69
CA GLY A 53 -8.71 3.22 -7.96
C GLY A 53 -9.75 3.82 -8.90
N GLN A 54 -10.07 5.09 -8.71
CA GLN A 54 -10.79 5.91 -9.67
C GLN A 54 -9.90 7.09 -10.11
N TYR A 55 -9.80 7.30 -11.42
CA TYR A 55 -8.92 8.28 -12.07
C TYR A 55 -9.78 9.22 -12.93
N PRO A 56 -10.43 10.23 -12.32
CA PRO A 56 -11.48 11.01 -12.99
C PRO A 56 -11.00 11.78 -14.21
N ASN A 57 -9.77 12.31 -14.19
CA ASN A 57 -9.21 13.03 -15.33
C ASN A 57 -8.72 12.11 -16.46
N LEU A 58 -8.61 10.80 -16.21
CA LEU A 58 -8.35 9.77 -17.22
C LEU A 58 -9.63 9.06 -17.68
N GLY A 59 -10.73 9.19 -16.93
CA GLY A 59 -11.99 8.50 -17.23
C GLY A 59 -11.94 7.00 -16.97
N VAL A 60 -11.08 6.55 -16.04
CA VAL A 60 -10.86 5.13 -15.73
C VAL A 60 -11.18 4.82 -14.28
N THR A 61 -11.71 3.62 -14.02
CA THR A 61 -11.58 2.97 -12.73
C THR A 61 -10.99 1.58 -12.92
N ASP A 62 -10.08 1.21 -12.05
CA ASP A 62 -9.41 -0.08 -12.08
C ASP A 62 -9.43 -0.73 -10.70
N GLY A 63 -9.06 -2.00 -10.66
CA GLY A 63 -8.77 -2.67 -9.43
C GLY A 63 -8.06 -3.99 -9.64
N PHE A 64 -7.52 -4.51 -8.55
CA PHE A 64 -6.85 -5.79 -8.52
C PHE A 64 -7.07 -6.46 -7.16
N ALA A 65 -6.97 -7.77 -7.16
CA ALA A 65 -6.69 -8.58 -5.99
C ALA A 65 -5.49 -9.45 -6.31
N VAL A 66 -4.57 -9.58 -5.37
CA VAL A 66 -3.43 -10.46 -5.50
C VAL A 66 -3.20 -11.27 -4.24
N LEU A 67 -3.21 -12.59 -4.38
CA LEU A 67 -2.95 -13.53 -3.30
C LEU A 67 -1.55 -14.09 -3.43
N ARG A 68 -0.78 -13.94 -2.36
CA ARG A 68 0.45 -14.67 -2.12
C ARG A 68 0.12 -15.86 -1.22
N ARG A 69 0.28 -17.10 -1.69
CA ARG A 69 0.07 -18.33 -0.89
C ARG A 69 1.15 -19.35 -1.22
N GLY A 70 2.05 -19.66 -0.28
CA GLY A 70 3.10 -20.66 -0.52
C GLY A 70 4.15 -20.21 -1.53
N ASP A 71 4.05 -20.62 -2.80
CA ASP A 71 4.85 -20.11 -3.93
C ASP A 71 3.96 -19.50 -5.03
N ASP A 72 2.63 -19.52 -4.84
CA ASP A 72 1.68 -18.93 -5.78
C ASP A 72 1.61 -17.41 -5.62
N HIS A 73 1.54 -16.73 -6.76
CA HIS A 73 1.20 -15.32 -6.95
C HIS A 73 0.01 -15.24 -7.91
N ILE A 74 -1.21 -15.16 -7.37
CA ILE A 74 -2.47 -15.21 -8.13
C ILE A 74 -3.05 -13.81 -8.18
N VAL A 75 -3.16 -13.23 -9.37
CA VAL A 75 -3.69 -11.88 -9.61
C VAL A 75 -5.02 -11.98 -10.34
N THR A 76 -6.02 -11.27 -9.85
CA THR A 76 -7.18 -10.86 -10.65
C THR A 76 -7.12 -9.36 -10.80
N ARG A 77 -7.28 -8.84 -12.02
CA ARG A 77 -7.28 -7.40 -12.28
C ARG A 77 -8.40 -7.03 -13.23
N ALA A 78 -8.93 -5.83 -13.08
CA ALA A 78 -9.99 -5.32 -13.92
C ALA A 78 -9.84 -3.82 -14.15
N SER A 79 -10.33 -3.34 -15.29
CA SER A 79 -10.38 -1.93 -15.65
C SER A 79 -11.65 -1.67 -16.45
N LYS A 80 -12.31 -0.53 -16.21
CA LYS A 80 -13.50 -0.10 -16.94
C LYS A 80 -13.52 1.41 -17.14
N ALA A 81 -14.39 1.87 -18.03
CA ALA A 81 -14.75 3.28 -18.11
C ALA A 81 -15.34 3.78 -16.78
N LEU A 82 -14.86 4.93 -16.31
CA LEU A 82 -15.40 5.58 -15.13
C LEU A 82 -16.79 6.14 -15.45
N GLY A 83 -17.79 5.72 -14.66
CA GLY A 83 -19.14 6.23 -14.75
C GLY A 83 -19.28 7.68 -14.28
N SER A 84 -20.50 8.21 -14.34
CA SER A 84 -20.81 9.53 -13.78
C SER A 84 -20.95 9.53 -12.26
N ASP A 85 -21.26 8.39 -11.66
CA ASP A 85 -21.40 8.24 -10.21
C ASP A 85 -20.07 7.83 -9.58
N ARG A 86 -19.50 8.72 -8.76
CA ARG A 86 -18.25 8.47 -8.02
C ARG A 86 -18.43 7.50 -6.86
N MET A 87 -19.67 7.27 -6.42
CA MET A 87 -19.98 6.30 -5.35
C MET A 87 -20.07 4.86 -5.87
N ASP A 88 -20.11 4.65 -7.19
CA ASP A 88 -19.97 3.32 -7.76
C ASP A 88 -18.50 2.87 -7.69
N VAL A 89 -18.18 2.12 -6.64
CA VAL A 89 -16.85 1.55 -6.39
C VAL A 89 -16.80 0.09 -6.87
N THR A 90 -17.28 -0.15 -8.10
CA THR A 90 -17.31 -1.47 -8.76
C THR A 90 -16.51 -1.46 -10.06
N VAL A 91 -15.67 -2.46 -10.29
CA VAL A 91 -14.93 -2.69 -11.54
C VAL A 91 -14.96 -4.17 -11.91
N GLY A 92 -15.83 -4.53 -12.87
CA GLY A 92 -16.07 -5.92 -13.23
C GLY A 92 -16.51 -6.74 -11.99
N PRO A 93 -15.79 -7.82 -11.64
CA PRO A 93 -16.14 -8.67 -10.50
C PRO A 93 -15.75 -8.07 -9.13
N LEU A 94 -14.94 -7.02 -9.09
CA LEU A 94 -14.43 -6.43 -7.85
C LEU A 94 -15.29 -5.24 -7.42
N ARG A 95 -15.73 -5.20 -6.16
CA ARG A 95 -16.42 -4.04 -5.59
C ARG A 95 -16.07 -3.79 -4.13
N ILE A 96 -16.22 -2.53 -3.71
CA ILE A 96 -16.08 -2.10 -2.32
C ILE A 96 -17.38 -1.40 -1.88
N GLU A 97 -17.94 -1.84 -0.75
CA GLU A 97 -19.12 -1.24 -0.13
C GLU A 97 -18.72 -0.65 1.23
N VAL A 98 -18.91 0.67 1.42
CA VAL A 98 -18.72 1.30 2.73
C VAL A 98 -19.98 1.05 3.57
N LEU A 99 -19.90 0.12 4.52
CA LEU A 99 -21.01 -0.23 5.40
C LEU A 99 -21.17 0.79 6.53
N GLU A 100 -20.04 1.22 7.10
CA GLU A 100 -19.95 2.25 8.12
C GLU A 100 -18.68 3.07 7.89
N GLY A 101 -18.83 4.39 7.70
CA GLY A 101 -17.73 5.28 7.35
C GLY A 101 -16.58 5.19 8.34
N LEU A 102 -15.37 4.95 7.83
CA LEU A 102 -14.15 4.78 8.63
C LEU A 102 -14.21 3.66 9.68
N HIS A 103 -15.16 2.72 9.57
CA HIS A 103 -15.24 1.61 10.51
C HIS A 103 -15.42 0.26 9.84
N ARG A 104 -16.41 0.11 8.95
CA ARG A 104 -16.77 -1.19 8.36
C ARG A 104 -16.92 -1.10 6.85
N LEU A 105 -16.23 -1.98 6.12
CA LEU A 105 -16.22 -2.02 4.66
C LEU A 105 -16.30 -3.46 4.19
N ARG A 106 -17.11 -3.72 3.18
CA ARG A 106 -17.16 -5.02 2.50
C ARG A 106 -16.40 -4.94 1.19
N VAL A 107 -15.57 -5.94 0.91
CA VAL A 107 -14.79 -6.06 -0.32
C VAL A 107 -15.15 -7.41 -0.94
N VAL A 108 -15.61 -7.39 -2.18
CA VAL A 108 -16.09 -8.58 -2.87
C VAL A 108 -15.36 -8.73 -4.19
N LEU A 109 -14.88 -9.93 -4.47
CA LEU A 109 -14.42 -10.36 -5.77
C LEU A 109 -15.22 -11.61 -6.19
N GLU A 110 -16.06 -11.45 -7.20
CA GLU A 110 -16.82 -12.57 -7.78
C GLU A 110 -15.95 -13.42 -8.72
N PRO A 111 -16.12 -14.75 -8.76
CA PRO A 111 -15.38 -15.59 -9.71
C PRO A 111 -15.83 -15.30 -11.15
N THR A 112 -14.89 -15.27 -12.09
CA THR A 112 -15.18 -15.14 -13.52
C THR A 112 -14.55 -16.26 -14.33
N ALA A 113 -14.92 -16.39 -15.60
CA ALA A 113 -14.30 -17.37 -16.49
C ALA A 113 -12.82 -17.04 -16.77
N GLU A 114 -12.47 -15.75 -16.77
CA GLU A 114 -11.12 -15.23 -17.02
C GLU A 114 -10.22 -15.28 -15.79
N ALA A 115 -10.81 -15.30 -14.58
CA ALA A 115 -10.10 -15.34 -13.30
C ALA A 115 -10.83 -16.24 -12.29
N PRO A 116 -10.85 -17.57 -12.50
CA PRO A 116 -11.60 -18.49 -11.65
C PRO A 116 -10.90 -18.85 -10.33
N ASP A 117 -9.58 -18.61 -10.24
CA ASP A 117 -8.72 -19.13 -9.17
C ASP A 117 -8.91 -18.41 -7.82
N LEU A 118 -9.43 -17.19 -7.82
CA LEU A 118 -9.54 -16.35 -6.62
C LEU A 118 -10.90 -15.63 -6.58
N SER A 119 -11.63 -15.81 -5.48
CA SER A 119 -12.84 -15.04 -5.18
C SER A 119 -13.00 -14.87 -3.68
N PHE A 120 -13.72 -13.84 -3.24
CA PHE A 120 -13.93 -13.60 -1.82
C PHE A 120 -15.10 -12.66 -1.57
N ASP A 121 -15.64 -12.74 -0.36
CA ASP A 121 -16.61 -11.80 0.20
C ASP A 121 -16.19 -11.54 1.65
N LEU A 122 -15.55 -10.39 1.87
CA LEU A 122 -14.86 -10.08 3.12
C LEU A 122 -15.37 -8.76 3.69
N VAL A 123 -15.53 -8.70 5.00
CA VAL A 123 -15.82 -7.48 5.75
C VAL A 123 -14.63 -7.13 6.62
N PHE A 124 -14.07 -5.95 6.37
CA PHE A 124 -13.10 -5.29 7.24
C PHE A 124 -13.83 -4.53 8.35
N GLU A 125 -13.36 -4.66 9.58
CA GLU A 125 -13.76 -3.86 10.73
C GLU A 125 -12.54 -3.26 11.41
N SER A 126 -12.52 -1.93 11.61
CA SER A 126 -11.33 -1.25 12.15
C SER A 126 -11.17 -1.45 13.65
N ASP A 127 -9.96 -1.82 14.05
CA ASP A 127 -9.55 -1.91 15.45
C ASP A 127 -9.23 -0.52 16.01
N VAL A 128 -8.67 0.36 15.18
CA VAL A 128 -8.23 1.71 15.54
C VAL A 128 -8.97 2.82 14.74
N PRO A 129 -9.05 4.06 15.26
CA PRO A 129 -9.46 5.22 14.47
C PRO A 129 -8.60 5.41 13.21
N ALA A 130 -9.16 6.06 12.18
CA ALA A 130 -8.38 6.43 10.99
C ALA A 130 -7.28 7.43 11.34
N ALA A 131 -6.03 7.06 11.08
CA ALA A 131 -4.89 7.95 11.24
C ALA A 131 -4.62 8.66 9.91
N LEU A 132 -4.82 9.98 9.88
CA LEU A 132 -4.42 10.82 8.76
C LEU A 132 -2.91 11.05 8.82
N GLU A 133 -2.22 10.75 7.74
CA GLU A 133 -0.77 10.85 7.67
C GLU A 133 -0.31 12.21 7.14
N ALA A 134 0.97 12.51 7.35
CA ALA A 134 1.62 13.66 6.74
C ALA A 134 1.39 13.73 5.21
N ARG A 135 1.19 14.95 4.71
CA ARG A 135 1.04 15.20 3.27
C ARG A 135 2.33 14.84 2.54
N HIS A 136 2.23 13.94 1.57
CA HIS A 136 3.34 13.67 0.67
C HIS A 136 3.32 14.70 -0.46
N PHE A 137 4.30 15.60 -0.43
CA PHE A 137 4.50 16.62 -1.46
C PHE A 137 5.90 16.49 -2.07
N HIS A 138 5.98 16.30 -3.38
CA HIS A 138 7.24 16.20 -4.10
C HIS A 138 7.19 16.97 -5.42
N ARG A 139 8.27 17.70 -5.70
CA ARG A 139 8.51 18.37 -6.98
C ARG A 139 9.72 17.75 -7.66
N GLN A 140 9.53 17.38 -8.91
CA GLN A 140 10.62 17.02 -9.80
C GLN A 140 10.78 18.11 -10.85
N LEU A 141 11.95 18.76 -10.86
CA LEU A 141 12.12 20.05 -11.52
C LEU A 141 11.07 21.02 -10.96
N GLU A 142 10.32 21.71 -11.82
CA GLU A 142 9.27 22.65 -11.41
C GLU A 142 7.88 22.01 -11.29
N ARG A 143 7.71 20.75 -11.68
CA ARG A 143 6.40 20.07 -11.67
C ARG A 143 6.17 19.36 -10.35
N VAL A 144 5.02 19.60 -9.73
CA VAL A 144 4.51 18.76 -8.64
C VAL A 144 4.20 17.39 -9.21
N THR A 145 4.94 16.37 -8.80
CA THR A 145 4.73 14.98 -9.24
C THR A 145 4.01 14.15 -8.18
N PHE A 146 4.13 14.53 -6.92
CA PHE A 146 3.32 13.99 -5.82
C PHE A 146 2.72 15.13 -5.01
N ASP A 147 1.43 15.03 -4.76
CA ASP A 147 0.69 15.84 -3.81
C ASP A 147 -0.49 15.04 -3.29
N THR A 148 -0.25 14.26 -2.25
CA THR A 148 -1.21 13.24 -1.80
C THR A 148 -1.47 13.31 -0.31
N GLN A 149 -2.71 13.00 0.04
CA GLN A 149 -3.13 12.68 1.39
C GLN A 149 -3.41 11.18 1.48
N ARG A 150 -3.24 10.63 2.68
CA ARG A 150 -3.60 9.24 2.98
C ARG A 150 -4.06 9.14 4.42
N PHE A 151 -5.03 8.27 4.66
CA PHE A 151 -5.23 7.73 6.00
C PHE A 151 -5.14 6.21 5.98
N VAL A 152 -4.87 5.64 7.15
CA VAL A 152 -4.74 4.20 7.35
C VAL A 152 -5.47 3.72 8.59
N GLN A 153 -5.90 2.46 8.58
CA GLN A 153 -6.49 1.75 9.72
C GLN A 153 -6.03 0.30 9.73
N THR A 154 -5.65 -0.21 10.89
CA THR A 154 -5.58 -1.65 11.15
C THR A 154 -6.96 -2.16 11.59
N GLY A 155 -7.18 -3.46 11.43
CA GLY A 155 -8.44 -4.08 11.77
C GLY A 155 -8.45 -5.57 11.58
N ARG A 156 -9.67 -6.11 11.54
CA ARG A 156 -9.96 -7.54 11.47
C ARG A 156 -10.85 -7.82 10.28
N TRP A 157 -10.74 -9.04 9.78
CA TRP A 157 -11.52 -9.50 8.65
C TRP A 157 -12.48 -10.61 9.04
N SER A 158 -13.63 -10.65 8.38
CA SER A 158 -14.58 -11.76 8.47
C SER A 158 -15.19 -12.07 7.11
N GLY A 159 -15.60 -13.31 6.86
CA GLY A 159 -16.26 -13.72 5.61
C GLY A 159 -15.66 -14.99 5.02
N THR A 160 -15.53 -15.04 3.70
CA THR A 160 -15.02 -16.22 2.98
C THR A 160 -14.01 -15.83 1.90
N LEU A 161 -12.93 -16.60 1.82
CA LEU A 161 -11.92 -16.53 0.76
C LEU A 161 -11.90 -17.88 0.03
N THR A 162 -12.06 -17.88 -1.28
CA THR A 162 -12.00 -19.10 -2.09
C THR A 162 -10.79 -19.05 -3.01
N VAL A 163 -9.96 -20.09 -2.95
CA VAL A 163 -8.74 -20.24 -3.75
C VAL A 163 -8.73 -21.62 -4.39
N ASP A 164 -8.60 -21.71 -5.72
CA ASP A 164 -8.62 -22.98 -6.45
C ASP A 164 -9.87 -23.85 -6.12
N GLY A 165 -11.01 -23.20 -5.86
CA GLY A 165 -12.27 -23.85 -5.44
C GLY A 165 -12.35 -24.27 -3.96
N GLU A 166 -11.26 -24.17 -3.20
CA GLU A 166 -11.24 -24.40 -1.75
C GLU A 166 -11.72 -23.14 -1.02
N THR A 167 -12.74 -23.27 -0.17
CA THR A 167 -13.26 -22.14 0.62
C THR A 167 -12.66 -22.14 2.02
N ILE A 168 -11.98 -21.05 2.34
CA ILE A 168 -11.33 -20.77 3.62
C ILE A 168 -12.22 -19.81 4.42
N PRO A 169 -12.65 -20.18 5.64
CA PRO A 169 -13.36 -19.26 6.52
C PRO A 169 -12.40 -18.17 7.01
N VAL A 170 -12.82 -16.91 6.87
CA VAL A 170 -12.13 -15.74 7.39
C VAL A 170 -12.84 -15.32 8.67
N THR A 171 -12.14 -15.37 9.80
CA THR A 171 -12.71 -15.09 11.12
C THR A 171 -11.97 -13.95 11.82
N PRO A 172 -12.69 -13.06 12.53
CA PRO A 172 -12.09 -11.89 13.14
C PRO A 172 -11.17 -12.24 14.32
N ASP A 173 -11.19 -13.48 14.81
CA ASP A 173 -10.33 -13.93 15.91
C ASP A 173 -8.86 -14.01 15.50
N THR A 174 -8.57 -14.39 14.26
CA THR A 174 -7.19 -14.57 13.77
C THR A 174 -6.86 -13.72 12.55
N TRP A 175 -7.86 -13.38 11.73
CA TRP A 175 -7.62 -12.63 10.50
C TRP A 175 -7.47 -11.14 10.77
N ARG A 176 -6.39 -10.58 10.25
CA ARG A 176 -5.89 -9.24 10.50
C ARG A 176 -5.49 -8.57 9.20
N GLY A 177 -5.23 -7.28 9.27
CA GLY A 177 -4.67 -6.51 8.16
C GLY A 177 -4.97 -5.03 8.32
N ASN A 178 -4.58 -4.28 7.30
CA ASN A 178 -4.85 -2.85 7.23
C ASN A 178 -5.61 -2.47 5.97
N ARG A 179 -6.21 -1.30 6.03
CA ARG A 179 -6.66 -0.54 4.88
C ARG A 179 -5.97 0.80 4.85
N ASP A 180 -5.77 1.33 3.67
CA ASP A 180 -5.54 2.76 3.49
C ASP A 180 -6.41 3.32 2.37
N ARG A 181 -6.60 4.63 2.42
CA ARG A 181 -7.17 5.38 1.31
C ARG A 181 -6.26 6.55 1.03
N SER A 182 -5.87 6.68 -0.22
CA SER A 182 -5.02 7.79 -0.68
C SER A 182 -5.66 8.51 -1.85
N TRP A 183 -5.48 9.82 -1.88
CA TRP A 183 -6.02 10.68 -2.93
C TRP A 183 -5.12 11.89 -3.16
N GLY A 184 -5.19 12.45 -4.36
CA GLY A 184 -4.39 13.59 -4.77
C GLY A 184 -3.69 13.32 -6.10
N VAL A 185 -2.51 13.90 -6.32
CA VAL A 185 -1.75 13.78 -7.57
C VAL A 185 -0.58 12.84 -7.37
N ARG A 186 -0.46 11.79 -8.20
CA ARG A 186 0.74 10.95 -8.33
C ARG A 186 0.82 10.35 -9.73
N PRO A 187 1.99 9.90 -10.23
CA PRO A 187 2.07 9.30 -11.56
C PRO A 187 1.12 8.10 -11.72
N VAL A 188 0.16 8.21 -12.65
CA VAL A 188 -0.83 7.18 -13.02
C VAL A 188 -1.10 7.26 -14.53
N GLY A 189 -1.77 6.26 -15.08
CA GLY A 189 -2.11 6.15 -16.50
C GLY A 189 -0.91 5.76 -17.38
N GLU A 190 -1.06 6.02 -18.68
CA GLU A 190 0.00 5.81 -19.68
C GLU A 190 1.19 6.71 -19.40
N ALA A 191 2.41 6.27 -19.72
CA ALA A 191 3.59 7.09 -19.50
C ALA A 191 3.55 8.40 -20.31
N GLU A 192 3.84 9.52 -19.65
CA GLU A 192 4.10 10.78 -20.34
C GLU A 192 5.45 10.71 -21.07
N PRO A 193 5.63 11.42 -22.20
CA PRO A 193 6.94 11.56 -22.83
C PRO A 193 7.99 11.99 -21.79
N PRO A 194 9.16 11.33 -21.72
CA PRO A 194 10.06 11.51 -20.59
C PRO A 194 10.69 12.92 -20.56
N GLY A 195 10.87 13.54 -21.73
CA GLY A 195 11.38 14.90 -21.85
C GLY A 195 12.73 15.08 -21.15
N ARG A 196 12.93 16.23 -20.47
CA ARG A 196 14.17 16.54 -19.74
C ARG A 196 14.51 15.50 -18.67
N ARG A 197 13.54 14.75 -18.14
CA ARG A 197 13.76 13.72 -17.10
C ARG A 197 14.59 12.53 -17.61
N ALA A 198 14.63 12.30 -18.92
CA ALA A 198 15.48 11.28 -19.53
C ALA A 198 16.94 11.76 -19.76
N ASP A 199 17.30 12.99 -19.39
CA ASP A 199 18.71 13.38 -19.41
C ASP A 199 19.53 12.42 -18.53
N PRO A 200 20.61 11.83 -19.04
CA PRO A 200 21.38 10.83 -18.31
C PRO A 200 21.89 11.29 -16.94
N ALA A 201 22.26 12.56 -16.79
CA ALA A 201 22.73 13.09 -15.52
C ALA A 201 21.59 13.21 -14.48
N LEU A 202 20.36 13.48 -14.94
CA LEU A 202 19.19 13.48 -14.05
C LEU A 202 18.70 12.06 -13.75
N ALA A 203 18.73 11.17 -14.73
CA ALA A 203 18.31 9.78 -14.56
C ALA A 203 19.24 9.01 -13.61
N ALA A 204 20.56 9.28 -13.65
CA ALA A 204 21.54 8.63 -12.77
C ALA A 204 21.34 8.98 -11.28
N GLU A 205 20.73 10.12 -10.97
CA GLU A 205 20.44 10.55 -9.60
C GLU A 205 19.06 10.11 -9.11
N GLN A 206 18.25 9.44 -9.95
CA GLN A 206 16.93 8.97 -9.52
C GLN A 206 17.06 7.81 -8.54
N ASN A 207 16.52 8.01 -7.34
CA ASN A 207 16.36 6.99 -6.33
C ASN A 207 14.92 6.97 -5.81
N PHE A 208 14.52 5.83 -5.26
CA PHE A 208 13.32 5.71 -4.45
C PHE A 208 13.65 4.79 -3.27
N PHE A 209 13.98 5.40 -2.13
CA PHE A 209 14.07 4.72 -0.85
C PHE A 209 12.77 4.97 -0.09
N TRP A 210 12.07 3.89 0.26
CA TRP A 210 10.74 3.93 0.85
C TRP A 210 10.60 2.85 1.90
N ILE A 211 10.10 3.23 3.08
CA ILE A 211 9.54 2.30 4.04
C ILE A 211 8.15 2.82 4.41
N TYR A 212 7.16 1.96 4.28
CA TYR A 212 5.82 2.19 4.81
C TYR A 212 5.42 0.97 5.63
N THR A 213 5.19 1.17 6.91
CA THR A 213 4.95 0.07 7.83
C THR A 213 3.76 0.35 8.71
N ILE A 214 2.95 -0.69 8.87
CA ILE A 214 1.70 -0.67 9.62
C ILE A 214 1.74 -1.90 10.52
N MET A 215 2.04 -1.65 11.78
CA MET A 215 2.26 -2.68 12.79
C MET A 215 1.00 -2.77 13.66
N GLN A 216 0.31 -3.91 13.63
CA GLN A 216 -0.85 -4.16 14.47
C GLN A 216 -0.43 -4.97 15.70
N PHE A 217 -0.58 -4.38 16.88
CA PHE A 217 -0.47 -5.02 18.19
C PHE A 217 -1.88 -5.14 18.81
N ASP A 218 -1.99 -5.78 19.97
CA ASP A 218 -3.29 -6.02 20.62
C ASP A 218 -3.99 -4.72 21.05
N ASP A 219 -3.25 -3.79 21.66
CA ASP A 219 -3.81 -2.57 22.26
C ASP A 219 -3.61 -1.31 21.42
N PHE A 220 -2.80 -1.38 20.37
CA PHE A 220 -2.46 -0.25 19.53
C PHE A 220 -1.92 -0.69 18.17
N SER A 221 -1.73 0.28 17.29
CA SER A 221 -0.98 0.11 16.05
C SER A 221 0.05 1.21 15.90
N ILE A 222 1.16 0.90 15.25
CA ILE A 222 2.17 1.90 14.86
C ILE A 222 2.13 2.01 13.34
N VAL A 223 1.93 3.23 12.85
CA VAL A 223 2.02 3.57 11.44
C VAL A 223 3.27 4.42 11.28
N ALA A 224 4.15 4.03 10.36
CA ALA A 224 5.29 4.85 9.99
C ALA A 224 5.50 4.88 8.48
N ILE A 225 5.85 6.06 7.99
CA ILE A 225 6.24 6.32 6.62
C ILE A 225 7.58 7.03 6.63
N MET A 226 8.44 6.65 5.70
CA MET A 226 9.66 7.38 5.39
C MET A 226 10.01 7.25 3.92
N GLN A 227 10.42 8.37 3.33
CA GLN A 227 11.06 8.40 2.04
C GLN A 227 12.33 9.24 2.12
N GLU A 228 13.40 8.73 1.53
CA GLU A 228 14.69 9.41 1.50
C GLU A 228 15.19 9.61 0.08
N ASP A 229 15.94 10.69 -0.14
CA ASP A 229 16.82 10.74 -1.29
C ASP A 229 18.06 9.86 -1.08
N ARG A 230 18.89 9.71 -2.11
CA ARG A 230 20.07 8.81 -2.08
C ARG A 230 21.03 9.05 -0.92
N HIS A 231 21.04 10.25 -0.34
CA HIS A 231 21.95 10.67 0.74
C HIS A 231 21.31 10.56 2.12
N GLY A 232 20.07 10.08 2.22
CA GLY A 232 19.34 9.95 3.48
C GLY A 232 18.62 11.22 3.94
N ARG A 233 18.47 12.24 3.08
CA ARG A 233 17.63 13.39 3.43
C ARG A 233 16.16 13.03 3.24
N ARG A 234 15.35 13.36 4.24
CA ARG A 234 13.92 13.07 4.31
C ARG A 234 13.13 13.87 3.26
N ILE A 235 12.37 13.15 2.44
CA ILE A 235 11.36 13.70 1.52
C ILE A 235 10.01 13.74 2.23
N ILE A 236 9.66 12.65 2.92
CA ILE A 236 8.55 12.56 3.86
C ILE A 236 8.97 11.66 5.03
N GLU A 237 8.51 11.99 6.23
CA GLU A 237 8.58 11.13 7.40
C GLU A 237 7.37 11.38 8.31
N ASP A 238 6.84 10.31 8.90
CA ASP A 238 5.85 10.37 9.97
C ASP A 238 5.86 9.04 10.73
N ALA A 239 5.55 9.09 12.03
CA ALA A 239 5.41 7.91 12.86
C ALA A 239 4.42 8.19 13.99
N THR A 240 3.32 7.44 14.03
CA THR A 240 2.23 7.63 14.98
C THR A 240 1.77 6.29 15.56
N ARG A 241 1.62 6.25 16.88
CA ARG A 241 0.96 5.17 17.61
C ARG A 241 -0.52 5.51 17.79
N VAL A 242 -1.40 4.58 17.43
CA VAL A 242 -2.86 4.76 17.45
C VAL A 242 -3.46 3.67 18.32
N TRP A 243 -4.29 4.04 19.30
CA TRP A 243 -4.81 3.10 20.30
C TRP A 243 -6.14 2.46 19.86
N THR A 244 -6.37 1.21 20.27
CA THR A 244 -7.68 0.54 20.10
C THR A 244 -8.74 1.16 21.02
N ASP A 245 -8.34 1.64 22.20
CA ASP A 245 -9.15 2.55 23.00
C ASP A 245 -9.31 3.89 22.28
N ARG A 246 -10.46 4.04 21.61
CA ARG A 246 -10.81 5.22 20.81
C ARG A 246 -10.94 6.52 21.61
N SER A 247 -10.90 6.46 22.94
CA SER A 247 -10.87 7.66 23.80
C SER A 247 -9.46 8.24 23.99
N ARG A 248 -8.42 7.49 23.62
CA ARG A 248 -7.02 7.91 23.71
C ARG A 248 -6.59 8.60 22.42
N GLU A 249 -5.97 9.76 22.56
CA GLU A 249 -5.39 10.49 21.44
C GLU A 249 -4.22 9.70 20.82
N PRO A 250 -4.03 9.78 19.48
CA PRO A 250 -2.84 9.28 18.82
C PRO A 250 -1.56 9.92 19.38
N GLU A 251 -0.50 9.15 19.43
CA GLU A 251 0.77 9.54 20.01
C GLU A 251 1.84 9.63 18.91
N TRP A 252 2.34 10.84 18.66
CA TRP A 252 3.47 11.05 17.76
C TRP A 252 4.74 10.41 18.32
N LEU A 253 5.38 9.54 17.55
CA LEU A 253 6.55 8.77 17.98
C LEU A 253 7.88 9.46 17.68
N GLY A 254 7.86 10.61 17.02
CA GLY A 254 9.08 11.30 16.63
C GLY A 254 9.61 10.88 15.27
N ARG A 255 10.91 11.07 15.07
CA ARG A 255 11.58 10.78 13.80
C ARG A 255 11.85 9.27 13.67
N PRO A 256 11.37 8.61 12.60
CA PRO A 256 11.62 7.20 12.40
C PRO A 256 12.99 6.96 11.74
N GLU A 257 13.85 6.13 12.31
CA GLU A 257 15.16 5.70 11.80
C GLU A 257 15.15 4.20 11.49
N HIS A 258 16.05 3.75 10.61
CA HIS A 258 16.03 2.38 10.10
C HIS A 258 17.41 1.74 9.97
N ASP A 259 17.51 0.46 10.27
CA ASP A 259 18.67 -0.39 10.00
C ASP A 259 18.20 -1.69 9.35
N LEU A 260 18.55 -1.91 8.09
CA LEU A 260 18.10 -3.04 7.28
C LEU A 260 19.27 -4.00 7.01
N THR A 261 19.01 -5.29 7.14
CA THR A 261 19.85 -6.36 6.58
C THR A 261 19.14 -6.99 5.39
N PHE A 262 19.91 -7.49 4.42
CA PHE A 262 19.40 -7.98 3.15
C PHE A 262 19.76 -9.44 2.91
N VAL A 263 18.93 -10.13 2.15
CA VAL A 263 19.24 -11.47 1.65
C VAL A 263 20.38 -11.35 0.62
N PRO A 264 21.49 -12.09 0.78
CA PRO A 264 22.64 -12.04 -0.13
C PRO A 264 22.26 -12.24 -1.60
N GLY A 265 22.85 -11.46 -2.49
CA GLY A 265 22.55 -11.47 -3.92
C GLY A 265 21.23 -10.82 -4.32
N THR A 266 20.52 -10.18 -3.39
CA THR A 266 19.24 -9.49 -3.65
C THR A 266 19.17 -8.09 -3.01
N ARG A 267 18.01 -7.43 -3.13
CA ARG A 267 17.63 -6.26 -2.30
C ARG A 267 16.48 -6.58 -1.34
N GLU A 268 16.14 -7.85 -1.18
CA GLU A 268 15.07 -8.28 -0.30
C GLU A 268 15.54 -8.12 1.15
N VAL A 269 14.69 -7.54 1.99
CA VAL A 269 15.02 -7.34 3.40
C VAL A 269 14.91 -8.67 4.13
N ASP A 270 15.98 -9.03 4.83
CA ASP A 270 16.05 -10.21 5.70
C ASP A 270 15.56 -9.87 7.11
N ARG A 271 16.01 -8.73 7.65
CA ARG A 271 15.59 -8.22 8.96
C ARG A 271 15.71 -6.70 8.99
N ALA A 272 14.92 -6.05 9.84
CA ALA A 272 15.07 -4.63 10.11
C ALA A 272 14.98 -4.30 11.60
N THR A 273 15.61 -3.20 11.99
CA THR A 273 15.33 -2.49 13.23
C THR A 273 14.85 -1.10 12.87
N LEU A 274 13.69 -0.71 13.42
CA LEU A 274 13.17 0.64 13.34
C LEU A 274 13.26 1.28 14.71
N GLU A 275 13.73 2.53 14.75
CA GLU A 275 13.76 3.33 15.96
C GLU A 275 12.91 4.58 15.77
N PHE A 276 12.13 4.96 16.78
CA PHE A 276 11.36 6.19 16.76
C PHE A 276 11.92 7.14 17.82
N HIS A 277 12.49 8.25 17.37
CA HIS A 277 13.21 9.22 18.19
C HIS A 277 12.31 10.41 18.52
N ARG A 278 11.65 10.37 19.69
CA ARG A 278 10.83 11.47 20.18
C ARG A 278 11.70 12.50 20.93
N PRO A 279 11.66 13.78 20.55
CA PRO A 279 12.43 14.81 21.25
C PRO A 279 12.07 14.93 22.73
N GLY A 280 13.06 14.75 23.62
CA GLY A 280 12.89 14.96 25.07
C GLY A 280 12.76 16.44 25.46
N GLY A 281 13.02 17.35 24.51
CA GLY A 281 13.08 18.79 24.69
C GLY A 281 14.52 19.31 24.83
N TYR A 282 14.67 20.64 24.85
CA TYR A 282 15.98 21.29 24.84
C TYR A 282 16.89 20.79 25.98
N GLY A 283 18.06 20.24 25.62
CA GLY A 283 19.07 19.75 26.56
C GLY A 283 18.77 18.40 27.20
N LYS A 284 17.73 17.68 26.76
CA LYS A 284 17.39 16.33 27.22
C LYS A 284 17.61 15.31 26.09
N PRO A 285 17.98 14.07 26.41
CA PRO A 285 18.04 13.01 25.42
C PRO A 285 16.65 12.72 24.85
N ASP A 286 16.62 12.22 23.62
CA ASP A 286 15.39 11.74 22.99
C ASP A 286 14.90 10.46 23.68
N GLU A 287 13.58 10.28 23.71
CA GLU A 287 12.97 9.00 24.04
C GLU A 287 13.00 8.14 22.78
N ILE A 288 13.61 6.95 22.87
CA ILE A 288 13.78 6.04 21.73
C ILE A 288 12.92 4.81 21.95
N LEU A 289 12.02 4.57 20.99
CA LEU A 289 11.23 3.34 20.90
C LEU A 289 11.80 2.45 19.80
N THR A 290 12.15 1.19 20.11
CA THR A 290 12.80 0.27 19.15
C THR A 290 11.90 -0.90 18.80
N VAL A 291 11.69 -1.13 17.51
CA VAL A 291 10.94 -2.28 16.96
C VAL A 291 11.84 -3.11 16.06
N THR A 292 11.93 -4.42 16.32
CA THR A 292 12.50 -5.35 15.34
C THR A 292 11.43 -5.82 14.38
N CYS A 293 11.77 -5.88 13.09
CA CYS A 293 10.87 -6.32 12.02
C CYS A 293 11.47 -7.55 11.35
N GLU A 294 10.66 -8.61 11.26
CA GLU A 294 11.04 -9.89 10.66
C GLU A 294 10.06 -10.21 9.54
N PRO A 295 10.41 -9.95 8.27
CA PRO A 295 9.64 -10.37 7.11
C PRO A 295 9.36 -11.88 7.14
N VAL A 296 8.09 -12.26 6.95
CA VAL A 296 7.62 -13.66 6.95
C VAL A 296 7.21 -14.09 5.56
N LEU A 297 6.51 -13.22 4.82
CA LEU A 297 6.03 -13.53 3.48
C LEU A 297 6.16 -12.30 2.57
N PRO A 298 7.19 -12.24 1.70
CA PRO A 298 7.32 -11.16 0.73
C PRO A 298 6.25 -11.29 -0.35
N HIS A 299 5.61 -10.16 -0.66
CA HIS A 299 4.55 -10.04 -1.66
C HIS A 299 4.94 -9.02 -2.73
N TYR A 300 5.14 -9.47 -3.96
CA TYR A 300 5.65 -8.67 -5.06
C TYR A 300 4.52 -7.90 -5.75
N LEU A 301 4.07 -6.84 -5.08
CA LEU A 301 2.95 -6.01 -5.52
C LEU A 301 3.11 -5.52 -6.96
N GLY A 302 4.34 -5.28 -7.42
CA GLY A 302 4.64 -4.85 -8.79
C GLY A 302 4.32 -5.86 -9.89
N VAL A 303 3.99 -7.11 -9.57
CA VAL A 303 3.76 -8.16 -10.58
C VAL A 303 2.27 -8.33 -10.84
N GLY A 304 1.80 -7.87 -11.99
CA GLY A 304 0.45 -8.09 -12.51
C GLY A 304 -0.61 -7.12 -12.01
N THR A 305 -0.36 -6.33 -10.97
CA THR A 305 -1.40 -5.50 -10.32
C THR A 305 -1.60 -4.10 -10.95
N GLY A 306 -0.64 -3.65 -11.77
CA GLY A 306 -0.58 -2.29 -12.31
C GLY A 306 0.33 -1.32 -11.53
N TYR A 307 0.97 -1.77 -10.45
CA TYR A 307 2.05 -1.04 -9.78
C TYR A 307 3.41 -1.11 -10.49
N GLY A 308 3.62 -2.18 -11.26
CA GLY A 308 4.90 -2.47 -11.89
C GLY A 308 5.18 -1.64 -13.14
N LEU A 309 6.08 -2.18 -13.95
CA LEU A 309 6.57 -1.55 -15.18
C LEU A 309 5.97 -2.17 -16.44
N GLU A 310 4.91 -2.97 -16.32
CA GLU A 310 4.21 -3.52 -17.47
C GLU A 310 3.81 -2.40 -18.46
N GLN A 311 3.97 -2.71 -19.75
CA GLN A 311 3.68 -1.75 -20.82
C GLN A 311 2.19 -1.72 -21.15
N ASP A 312 1.52 -2.84 -20.96
CA ASP A 312 0.12 -3.07 -21.34
C ASP A 312 -0.85 -2.88 -20.17
N TRP A 313 -0.37 -2.76 -18.92
CA TRP A 313 -1.24 -2.57 -17.76
C TRP A 313 -0.61 -1.67 -16.69
N ARG A 314 -1.30 -0.58 -16.34
CA ARG A 314 -0.91 0.33 -15.26
C ARG A 314 -2.13 0.88 -14.56
N HIS A 315 -1.92 1.37 -13.35
CA HIS A 315 -2.98 2.04 -12.63
C HIS A 315 -3.58 3.22 -13.40
N GLY A 316 -4.88 3.18 -13.68
CA GLY A 316 -5.60 4.22 -14.43
C GLY A 316 -5.35 4.24 -15.94
N MET A 317 -4.69 3.21 -16.49
CA MET A 317 -4.51 3.06 -17.94
C MET A 317 -5.82 2.60 -18.59
N TRP A 318 -6.14 3.16 -19.77
CA TRP A 318 -7.32 2.76 -20.51
C TRP A 318 -7.14 1.36 -21.11
N GLN A 319 -8.05 0.44 -20.77
CA GLN A 319 -8.04 -0.95 -21.26
C GLN A 319 -9.21 -1.26 -22.20
N GLY A 320 -10.23 -0.41 -22.22
CA GLY A 320 -11.51 -0.65 -22.90
C GLY A 320 -12.70 -0.44 -21.97
N GLU A 321 -13.91 -0.66 -22.48
CA GLU A 321 -15.16 -0.45 -21.73
C GLU A 321 -15.21 -1.24 -20.42
N LEU A 322 -14.84 -2.52 -20.46
CA LEU A 322 -14.60 -3.39 -19.31
C LEU A 322 -13.65 -4.51 -19.73
N VAL A 323 -12.56 -4.68 -18.99
CA VAL A 323 -11.59 -5.76 -19.16
C VAL A 323 -11.33 -6.41 -17.81
N VAL A 324 -11.29 -7.74 -17.79
CA VAL A 324 -10.97 -8.58 -16.62
C VAL A 324 -9.90 -9.58 -17.03
N GLN A 325 -8.89 -9.78 -16.19
CA GLN A 325 -7.81 -10.73 -16.43
C GLN A 325 -7.43 -11.47 -15.14
N GLY A 326 -7.25 -12.78 -15.25
CA GLY A 326 -6.56 -13.61 -14.27
C GLY A 326 -5.12 -13.87 -14.71
N LEU A 327 -4.18 -13.75 -13.79
CA LEU A 327 -2.77 -14.09 -13.99
C LEU A 327 -2.30 -14.97 -12.83
N ARG A 328 -1.40 -15.90 -13.10
CA ARG A 328 -0.77 -16.72 -12.07
C ARG A 328 0.69 -16.94 -12.44
N GLU A 329 1.59 -16.58 -11.52
CA GLU A 329 3.02 -16.88 -11.61
C GLU A 329 3.45 -17.60 -10.32
N LYS A 330 4.49 -18.42 -10.42
CA LYS A 330 5.20 -18.90 -9.24
C LYS A 330 6.21 -17.84 -8.82
N VAL A 331 6.35 -17.58 -7.53
CA VAL A 331 7.28 -16.56 -7.02
C VAL A 331 8.74 -16.90 -7.35
N ALA A 332 9.08 -18.19 -7.34
CA ALA A 332 10.37 -18.69 -7.81
C ALA A 332 10.65 -18.36 -9.29
N ASP A 333 9.60 -18.22 -10.12
CA ASP A 333 9.70 -18.00 -11.56
C ASP A 333 9.58 -16.51 -11.94
N ILE A 334 9.20 -15.63 -11.00
CA ILE A 334 9.16 -14.18 -11.24
C ILE A 334 10.57 -13.69 -11.59
N GLU A 335 10.71 -13.13 -12.79
CA GLU A 335 11.97 -12.59 -13.27
C GLU A 335 12.55 -11.56 -12.29
N PRO A 336 13.86 -11.64 -11.95
CA PRO A 336 14.45 -10.80 -10.90
C PRO A 336 14.20 -9.29 -11.09
N TRP A 337 14.21 -8.79 -12.33
CA TRP A 337 13.99 -7.38 -12.61
C TRP A 337 12.59 -6.90 -12.20
N LYS A 338 11.55 -7.76 -12.27
CA LYS A 338 10.19 -7.41 -11.83
C LYS A 338 10.12 -7.16 -10.33
N LYS A 339 11.04 -7.76 -9.56
CA LYS A 339 11.16 -7.62 -8.10
C LYS A 339 11.91 -6.35 -7.67
N LEU A 340 12.66 -5.71 -8.58
CA LEU A 340 13.57 -4.59 -8.25
C LEU A 340 12.93 -3.20 -8.33
N PHE A 341 11.89 -3.03 -9.15
CA PHE A 341 11.38 -1.70 -9.53
C PHE A 341 9.99 -1.37 -8.96
N CYS A 342 9.59 -2.05 -7.89
CA CYS A 342 8.40 -1.77 -7.11
C CYS A 342 8.69 -2.12 -5.63
N PRO A 343 8.09 -1.41 -4.66
CA PRO A 343 8.11 -1.87 -3.28
C PRO A 343 7.59 -3.31 -3.13
N VAL A 344 8.17 -4.02 -2.17
CA VAL A 344 7.72 -5.35 -1.75
C VAL A 344 6.93 -5.19 -0.46
N ASP A 345 5.69 -5.68 -0.48
CA ASP A 345 4.82 -5.72 0.69
C ASP A 345 5.14 -6.97 1.49
N ASN A 346 5.88 -6.82 2.59
CA ASN A 346 6.17 -7.96 3.45
C ASN A 346 5.08 -8.07 4.51
N LEU A 347 4.44 -9.23 4.61
CA LEU A 347 3.83 -9.62 5.88
C LEU A 347 4.97 -9.87 6.86
N ALA A 348 5.00 -9.13 7.97
CA ALA A 348 6.10 -9.19 8.93
C ALA A 348 5.62 -9.39 10.37
N ARG A 349 6.51 -9.96 11.20
CA ARG A 349 6.42 -9.94 12.65
C ARG A 349 7.13 -8.70 13.19
N PHE A 350 6.49 -8.02 14.13
CA PHE A 350 7.05 -6.87 14.83
C PHE A 350 7.22 -7.20 16.30
N THR A 351 8.39 -6.92 16.87
CA THR A 351 8.61 -7.06 18.31
C THR A 351 9.03 -5.71 18.87
N LEU A 352 8.19 -5.17 19.76
CA LEU A 352 8.45 -3.95 20.51
C LEU A 352 8.78 -4.32 21.95
N THR A 353 9.85 -3.74 22.52
CA THR A 353 10.09 -3.81 23.97
C THR A 353 10.05 -2.42 24.56
N GLU A 354 9.13 -2.18 25.49
CA GLU A 354 8.91 -0.88 26.13
C GLU A 354 8.66 -1.11 27.63
N ASN A 355 9.35 -0.36 28.50
CA ASN A 355 9.20 -0.45 29.96
C ASN A 355 9.38 -1.85 30.59
N GLY A 356 10.08 -2.76 29.90
CA GLY A 356 10.28 -4.14 30.35
C GLY A 356 9.20 -5.13 29.88
N ASP A 357 8.16 -4.64 29.20
CA ASP A 357 7.15 -5.45 28.54
C ASP A 357 7.52 -5.67 27.06
N THR A 358 7.19 -6.84 26.54
CA THR A 358 7.38 -7.18 25.12
C THR A 358 6.02 -7.32 24.45
N HIS A 359 5.80 -6.52 23.41
CA HIS A 359 4.62 -6.59 22.55
C HIS A 359 5.01 -7.21 21.22
N VAL A 360 4.27 -8.24 20.81
CA VAL A 360 4.46 -8.89 19.51
C VAL A 360 3.26 -8.58 18.64
N GLY A 361 3.52 -8.09 17.44
CA GLY A 361 2.52 -7.70 16.46
C GLY A 361 2.80 -8.27 15.09
N SER A 362 1.90 -7.98 14.16
CA SER A 362 2.03 -8.37 12.77
C SER A 362 1.44 -7.30 11.85
N GLY A 363 1.79 -7.33 10.57
CA GLY A 363 1.21 -6.41 9.59
C GLY A 363 2.14 -6.15 8.42
N LEU A 364 1.98 -4.97 7.80
CA LEU A 364 2.69 -4.56 6.60
C LEU A 364 4.06 -3.98 6.95
N PHE A 365 5.09 -4.50 6.29
CA PHE A 365 6.41 -3.89 6.16
C PHE A 365 6.74 -3.74 4.67
N GLU A 366 6.24 -2.65 4.07
CA GLU A 366 6.50 -2.31 2.67
C GLU A 366 7.87 -1.63 2.57
N VAL A 367 8.75 -2.18 1.73
CA VAL A 367 10.09 -1.62 1.50
C VAL A 367 10.36 -1.51 0.01
N GLY A 368 10.83 -0.34 -0.42
CA GLY A 368 11.30 -0.09 -1.78
C GLY A 368 12.69 0.53 -1.74
N ILE A 369 13.66 -0.08 -2.43
CA ILE A 369 15.02 0.46 -2.58
C ILE A 369 15.39 0.40 -4.07
N ILE A 370 15.01 1.44 -4.80
CA ILE A 370 15.22 1.54 -6.25
C ILE A 370 16.31 2.56 -6.53
N GLY A 371 17.32 2.15 -7.30
CA GLY A 371 18.46 3.01 -7.61
C GLY A 371 19.48 3.12 -6.48
N PRO A 372 20.29 4.19 -6.45
CA PRO A 372 21.35 4.41 -5.46
C PRO A 372 20.80 4.66 -4.04
N CYS A 373 21.51 4.16 -3.02
CA CYS A 373 21.25 4.40 -1.61
C CYS A 373 22.57 4.30 -0.83
N ASP A 374 23.13 5.45 -0.43
CA ASP A 374 24.48 5.53 0.15
C ASP A 374 24.59 4.77 1.48
N ARG A 375 23.52 4.79 2.30
CA ARG A 375 23.47 4.13 3.62
C ARG A 375 23.76 2.63 3.55
N TYR A 376 23.28 1.97 2.49
CA TYR A 376 23.41 0.52 2.29
C TYR A 376 24.41 0.16 1.18
N GLY A 377 25.15 1.15 0.66
CA GLY A 377 26.20 0.92 -0.33
C GLY A 377 25.70 0.58 -1.74
N PHE A 378 24.42 0.81 -2.06
CA PHE A 378 23.90 0.63 -3.41
C PHE A 378 24.26 1.84 -4.28
N THR A 379 24.98 1.62 -5.38
CA THR A 379 25.48 2.67 -6.28
C THR A 379 24.66 2.84 -7.55
N GLY A 380 23.89 1.83 -7.95
CA GLY A 380 23.01 1.84 -9.12
C GLY A 380 21.76 1.00 -8.92
N ALA A 381 20.92 0.86 -9.95
CA ALA A 381 19.64 0.13 -9.85
C ALA A 381 19.78 -1.41 -9.86
N ALA A 382 20.89 -1.93 -10.39
CA ALA A 382 21.12 -3.37 -10.52
C ALA A 382 21.96 -3.97 -9.37
N ASP A 383 22.50 -3.13 -8.48
CA ASP A 383 23.35 -3.59 -7.38
C ASP A 383 22.54 -4.41 -6.39
N VAL A 384 23.16 -5.42 -5.79
CA VAL A 384 22.55 -6.30 -4.79
C VAL A 384 23.46 -6.43 -3.58
N ALA A 385 22.90 -6.83 -2.44
CA ALA A 385 23.66 -7.07 -1.22
C ALA A 385 24.68 -8.20 -1.43
N PRO A 386 25.87 -8.13 -0.80
CA PRO A 386 26.95 -9.10 -0.96
C PRO A 386 26.62 -10.49 -0.43
#